data_AF-A0A8I0CNK8-F1
#
_entry.id   AF-A0A8I0CNK8-F1
#
_cell.length_a   1.000
_cell.length_b   1.000
_cell.length_c   1.000
_cell.angle_alpha   90.00
_cell.angle_beta   90.00
_cell.angle_gamma   90.00
#
_symmetry.space_group_name_H-M   'P 1'
#
loop_
_entity.id
_entity.type
_entity.pdbx_description
1 polymer ?
#
loop_
_entity_poly.entity_id
_entity_poly.type
_entity_poly.pdbx_seq_one_letter_code
_entity_poly.pdbx_strand_id
1 'polypeptide(L)'
;MTDIDVPLPGLANLRRTRPSTVRITTAARRSFWRRVRVTDSGCWIWTGAVASDGYGRITWTHHGVPRTLSTHRFALTLALGTIPAGIVAAHGCDHPLCVRFGAGHVHPSTQSANLHHAIDAGRHDNVNLVVDSTRRRQQSLTTRAMLLGRCEPQANSNSEQPEQSMLF
;
A
#
# COMPACT_ATOMS: atom_id res chain seq x y z
N MET A 1 5.06 -19.80 19.21
CA MET A 1 4.48 -19.31 20.47
C MET A 1 4.69 -17.81 20.53
N THR A 2 3.76 -17.07 19.93
CA THR A 2 3.42 -15.68 20.26
C THR A 2 2.08 -15.44 19.56
N ASP A 3 1.02 -15.88 20.22
CA ASP A 3 -0.31 -15.34 20.00
C ASP A 3 -0.22 -13.85 20.30
N ILE A 4 -0.23 -13.04 19.23
CA ILE A 4 -0.29 -11.59 19.37
C ILE A 4 -1.78 -11.25 19.44
N ASP A 5 -2.39 -11.54 20.59
CA ASP A 5 -3.65 -10.92 20.99
C ASP A 5 -3.35 -9.46 21.33
N VAL A 6 -3.30 -8.60 20.30
CA VAL A 6 -3.40 -7.15 20.51
C VAL A 6 -4.87 -6.85 20.72
N PRO A 7 -5.31 -6.47 21.92
CA PRO A 7 -6.65 -5.93 22.09
C PRO A 7 -6.72 -4.62 21.31
N LEU A 8 -7.38 -4.63 20.15
CA LEU A 8 -7.59 -3.46 19.30
C LEU A 8 -8.60 -2.53 20.00
N PRO A 9 -8.16 -1.43 20.65
CA PRO A 9 -9.09 -0.55 21.34
C PRO A 9 -9.91 0.23 20.31
N GLY A 10 -11.24 0.25 20.47
CA GLY A 10 -12.15 1.04 19.62
C GLY A 10 -13.00 0.27 18.61
N LEU A 11 -12.96 -1.07 18.58
CA LEU A 11 -13.75 -1.89 17.64
C LEU A 11 -15.11 -2.39 18.14
N ALA A 12 -15.53 -1.98 19.34
CA ALA A 12 -16.72 -2.52 20.01
C ALA A 12 -18.06 -2.29 19.27
N ASN A 13 -18.12 -1.38 18.28
CA ASN A 13 -19.37 -0.95 17.64
C ASN A 13 -19.48 -1.25 16.13
N LEU A 14 -18.66 -2.15 15.57
CA LEU A 14 -18.83 -2.55 14.18
C LEU A 14 -20.08 -3.44 14.03
N ARG A 15 -21.12 -2.94 13.33
CA ARG A 15 -22.31 -3.71 12.94
C ARG A 15 -21.86 -5.08 12.38
N ARG A 16 -22.40 -6.18 12.94
CA ARG A 16 -22.22 -7.56 12.45
C ARG A 16 -22.70 -7.70 11.01
N THR A 17 -21.86 -7.31 10.07
CA THR A 17 -21.98 -7.70 8.67
C THR A 17 -21.12 -8.94 8.49
N ARG A 18 -21.63 -9.94 7.74
CA ARG A 18 -20.90 -11.19 7.51
C ARG A 18 -19.55 -10.82 6.88
N PRO A 19 -18.42 -11.16 7.50
CA PRO A 19 -17.14 -10.88 6.87
C PRO A 19 -17.08 -11.61 5.53
N SER A 20 -16.61 -10.94 4.49
CA SER A 20 -16.27 -11.60 3.24
C SER A 20 -15.02 -12.43 3.48
N THR A 21 -15.18 -13.72 3.79
CA THR A 21 -14.08 -14.65 3.99
C THR A 21 -13.39 -14.90 2.66
N VAL A 22 -12.42 -14.06 2.32
CA VAL A 22 -11.56 -14.28 1.15
C VAL A 22 -10.60 -15.43 1.49
N ARG A 23 -10.85 -16.62 0.93
CA ARG A 23 -9.95 -17.77 1.09
C ARG A 23 -8.68 -17.58 0.26
N ILE A 24 -7.56 -17.39 0.94
CA ILE A 24 -6.23 -17.31 0.33
C ILE A 24 -5.66 -18.73 0.23
N THR A 25 -5.35 -19.17 -0.99
CA THR A 25 -4.76 -20.50 -1.22
C THR A 25 -3.27 -20.51 -0.90
N THR A 26 -2.71 -21.69 -0.62
CA THR A 26 -1.26 -21.87 -0.41
C THR A 26 -0.45 -21.38 -1.62
N ALA A 27 -0.92 -21.65 -2.84
CA ALA A 27 -0.30 -21.17 -4.06
C ALA A 27 -0.32 -19.62 -4.14
N ALA A 28 -1.44 -18.99 -3.79
CA ALA A 28 -1.53 -17.52 -3.73
C ALA A 28 -0.58 -16.93 -2.69
N ARG A 29 -0.49 -17.52 -1.48
CA ARG A 29 0.46 -17.11 -0.43
C ARG A 29 1.91 -17.22 -0.91
N ARG A 30 2.29 -18.33 -1.56
CA ARG A 30 3.63 -18.51 -2.13
C ARG A 30 3.93 -17.49 -3.23
N SER A 31 2.97 -17.30 -4.14
CA SER A 31 3.03 -16.32 -5.22
C SER A 31 3.24 -14.90 -4.67
N PHE A 32 2.55 -14.59 -3.57
CA PHE A 32 2.67 -13.31 -2.88
C PHE A 32 4.10 -13.08 -2.36
N TRP A 33 4.60 -13.95 -1.48
CA TRP A 33 5.91 -13.77 -0.83
C TRP A 33 7.09 -13.75 -1.82
N ARG A 34 7.00 -14.47 -2.94
CA ARG A 34 8.04 -14.42 -4.01
C ARG A 34 8.24 -13.03 -4.61
N ARG A 35 7.21 -12.17 -4.54
CA ARG A 35 7.21 -10.81 -5.12
C ARG A 35 7.33 -9.72 -4.06
N VAL A 36 7.72 -10.06 -2.84
CA VAL A 36 8.00 -9.09 -1.80
C VAL A 36 9.51 -8.86 -1.71
N ARG A 37 9.93 -7.60 -1.57
CA ARG A 37 11.32 -7.20 -1.35
C ARG A 37 11.41 -6.31 -0.11
N VAL A 38 12.39 -6.55 0.73
CA VAL A 38 12.65 -5.72 1.92
C VAL A 38 13.53 -4.55 1.50
N THR A 39 13.20 -3.35 1.96
CA THR A 39 14.00 -2.12 1.74
C THR A 39 14.75 -1.73 3.01
N ASP A 40 15.76 -0.88 2.87
CA ASP A 40 16.53 -0.35 4.00
C ASP A 40 15.67 0.50 4.95
N SER A 41 14.60 1.12 4.45
CA SER A 41 13.58 1.80 5.25
C SER A 41 12.67 0.85 6.05
N GLY A 42 12.92 -0.46 6.01
CA GLY A 42 12.14 -1.48 6.71
C GLY A 42 10.77 -1.77 6.08
N CYS A 43 10.47 -1.20 4.91
CA CYS A 43 9.24 -1.52 4.17
C CYS A 43 9.39 -2.87 3.46
N TRP A 44 8.29 -3.61 3.35
CA TRP A 44 8.21 -4.81 2.52
C TRP A 44 7.42 -4.45 1.28
N ILE A 45 8.10 -4.27 0.15
CA ILE A 45 7.52 -3.72 -1.07
C ILE A 45 7.09 -4.83 -2.02
N TRP A 46 5.84 -4.74 -2.48
CA TRP A 46 5.31 -5.54 -3.57
C TRP A 46 5.92 -5.16 -4.91
N THR A 47 6.46 -6.15 -5.64
CA THR A 47 7.06 -5.95 -6.97
C THR A 47 6.26 -6.55 -8.12
N GLY A 48 5.04 -7.04 -7.84
CA GLY A 48 4.12 -7.56 -8.86
C GLY A 48 3.33 -6.48 -9.58
N ALA A 49 2.08 -6.78 -9.95
CA ALA A 49 1.21 -5.86 -10.69
C ALA A 49 0.86 -4.61 -9.86
N VAL A 50 0.81 -3.45 -10.52
CA VAL A 50 0.40 -2.15 -9.96
C VAL A 50 -0.78 -1.65 -10.79
N ALA A 51 -1.90 -1.31 -10.13
CA ALA A 51 -3.10 -0.80 -10.80
C ALA A 51 -3.00 0.70 -11.13
N SER A 52 -4.00 1.21 -11.84
CA SER A 52 -4.11 2.64 -12.21
C SER A 52 -4.22 3.57 -11.01
N ASP A 53 -4.74 3.09 -9.88
CA ASP A 53 -4.83 3.82 -8.61
C ASP A 53 -3.49 3.90 -7.84
N GLY A 54 -2.45 3.22 -8.35
CA GLY A 54 -1.12 3.14 -7.77
C GLY A 54 -0.93 2.02 -6.74
N TYR A 55 -1.97 1.26 -6.40
CA TYR A 55 -1.83 0.16 -5.44
C TYR A 55 -1.40 -1.14 -6.11
N GLY A 56 -0.62 -1.94 -5.38
CA GLY A 56 -0.26 -3.29 -5.80
C GLY A 56 -1.49 -4.20 -5.84
N ARG A 57 -1.60 -5.04 -6.87
CA ARG A 57 -2.66 -6.05 -7.04
C ARG A 57 -2.11 -7.46 -7.11
N ILE A 58 -2.85 -8.39 -6.51
CA ILE A 58 -2.61 -9.82 -6.64
C ILE A 58 -3.91 -10.52 -7.05
N THR A 59 -3.80 -11.40 -8.04
CA THR A 59 -4.90 -12.20 -8.55
C THR A 59 -4.58 -13.68 -8.38
N TRP A 60 -5.55 -14.48 -7.95
CA TRP A 60 -5.45 -15.93 -7.88
C TRP A 60 -6.81 -16.58 -8.15
N THR A 61 -6.80 -17.86 -8.49
CA THR A 61 -8.02 -18.63 -8.74
C THR A 61 -8.39 -19.45 -7.50
N HIS A 62 -9.67 -19.48 -7.15
CA HIS A 62 -10.23 -20.31 -6.09
C HIS A 62 -11.53 -20.94 -6.57
N HIS A 63 -11.60 -22.27 -6.63
CA HIS A 63 -12.69 -23.05 -7.25
C HIS A 63 -13.05 -22.56 -8.67
N GLY A 64 -12.05 -22.38 -9.53
CA GLY A 64 -12.25 -21.91 -10.91
C GLY A 64 -12.58 -20.42 -11.05
N VAL A 65 -12.82 -19.70 -9.95
CA VAL A 65 -13.17 -18.27 -9.98
C VAL A 65 -11.95 -17.40 -9.69
N PRO A 66 -11.59 -16.43 -10.56
CA PRO A 66 -10.53 -15.49 -10.27
C PRO A 66 -10.93 -14.53 -9.15
N ARG A 67 -9.99 -14.24 -8.26
CA ARG A 67 -10.11 -13.31 -7.14
C ARG A 67 -8.96 -12.33 -7.20
N THR A 68 -9.24 -11.04 -7.03
CA THR A 68 -8.23 -9.98 -7.01
C THR A 68 -8.36 -9.16 -5.74
N LEU A 69 -7.25 -8.89 -5.08
CA LEU A 69 -7.18 -7.99 -3.93
C LEU A 69 -6.05 -6.98 -4.09
N SER A 70 -6.16 -5.85 -3.40
CA SER A 70 -5.00 -5.02 -3.13
C SER A 70 -4.03 -5.77 -2.21
N THR A 71 -2.74 -5.60 -2.46
CA THR A 71 -1.67 -6.38 -1.81
C THR A 71 -1.54 -6.08 -0.32
N HIS A 72 -1.77 -4.83 0.10
CA HIS A 72 -1.82 -4.47 1.51
C HIS A 72 -3.02 -5.12 2.24
N ARG A 73 -4.19 -5.24 1.59
CA ARG A 73 -5.33 -5.99 2.14
C ARG A 73 -5.03 -7.49 2.17
N PHE A 74 -4.39 -8.03 1.13
CA PHE A 74 -3.98 -9.43 1.11
C PHE A 74 -3.02 -9.73 2.28
N ALA A 75 -2.04 -8.87 2.54
CA ALA A 75 -1.13 -8.99 3.67
C ALA A 75 -1.84 -8.92 5.02
N LEU A 76 -2.77 -7.96 5.18
CA LEU A 76 -3.57 -7.85 6.40
C LEU A 76 -4.47 -9.08 6.62
N THR A 77 -5.08 -9.62 5.55
CA THR A 77 -5.85 -10.87 5.61
C THR A 77 -4.96 -12.06 5.97
N LEU A 78 -3.72 -12.14 5.50
CA LEU A 78 -2.79 -13.19 5.92
C LEU A 78 -2.46 -13.11 7.42
N ALA A 79 -2.38 -11.90 7.98
CA ALA A 79 -2.05 -11.68 9.39
C ALA A 79 -3.25 -11.93 10.32
N LEU A 80 -4.45 -11.45 9.94
CA LEU A 80 -5.66 -11.53 10.77
C LEU A 80 -6.56 -12.72 10.44
N GLY A 81 -6.28 -13.44 9.34
CA GLY A 81 -7.15 -14.45 8.74
C GLY A 81 -8.35 -13.85 8.00
N THR A 82 -9.04 -12.88 8.59
CA THR A 82 -10.17 -12.17 8.01
C THR A 82 -10.13 -10.70 8.42
N ILE A 83 -10.36 -9.79 7.47
CA ILE A 83 -10.50 -8.36 7.79
C ILE A 83 -11.95 -8.12 8.21
N PRO A 84 -12.23 -7.66 9.44
CA PRO A 84 -13.58 -7.34 9.87
C PRO A 84 -14.21 -6.28 8.96
N ALA A 85 -15.53 -6.29 8.85
CA ALA A 85 -16.22 -5.27 8.08
C ALA A 85 -16.03 -3.88 8.70
N GLY A 86 -15.94 -2.86 7.85
CA GLY A 86 -15.64 -1.49 8.28
C GLY A 86 -14.16 -1.23 8.58
N ILE A 87 -13.31 -2.26 8.56
CA ILE A 87 -11.85 -2.11 8.73
C ILE A 87 -11.17 -1.87 7.39
N VAL A 88 -10.33 -0.84 7.38
CA VAL A 88 -9.39 -0.57 6.30
C VAL A 88 -7.99 -1.02 6.66
N ALA A 89 -7.22 -1.35 5.64
CA ALA A 89 -5.79 -1.61 5.75
C ALA A 89 -5.07 -0.29 5.45
N ALA A 90 -4.72 0.45 6.51
CA ALA A 90 -4.09 1.75 6.41
C ALA A 90 -2.57 1.61 6.31
N HIS A 91 -1.93 2.56 5.62
CA HIS A 91 -0.47 2.69 5.56
C HIS A 91 0.00 3.81 6.49
N GLY A 92 0.74 3.47 7.54
CA GLY A 92 1.44 4.45 8.37
C GLY A 92 2.74 4.98 7.74
N CYS A 93 3.36 4.18 6.86
CA CYS A 93 4.62 4.52 6.18
C CYS A 93 4.42 5.24 4.84
N ASP A 94 3.17 5.44 4.43
CA ASP A 94 2.79 6.16 3.21
C ASP A 94 3.37 5.62 1.89
N HIS A 95 3.86 4.37 1.90
CA HIS A 95 4.27 3.62 0.71
C HIS A 95 3.14 2.74 0.18
N PRO A 96 2.52 3.06 -0.99
CA PRO A 96 1.35 2.34 -1.50
C PRO A 96 1.59 0.85 -1.80
N LEU A 97 2.84 0.48 -2.05
CA LEU A 97 3.27 -0.90 -2.32
C LEU A 97 3.75 -1.64 -1.07
N CYS A 98 3.77 -1.00 0.10
CA CYS A 98 4.17 -1.66 1.33
C CYS A 98 3.12 -2.69 1.77
N VAL A 99 3.61 -3.86 2.17
CA VAL A 99 2.84 -5.00 2.66
C VAL A 99 3.31 -5.49 4.02
N ARG A 100 4.24 -4.79 4.67
CA ARG A 100 4.70 -5.14 6.03
C ARG A 100 3.52 -4.92 6.98
N PHE A 101 3.15 -5.96 7.72
CA PHE A 101 2.13 -5.85 8.75
C PHE A 101 2.75 -5.33 10.05
N GLY A 102 2.05 -4.42 10.74
CA GLY A 102 2.44 -3.90 12.04
C GLY A 102 2.36 -2.38 12.14
N ALA A 103 2.62 -1.85 13.33
CA ALA A 103 2.64 -0.42 13.60
C ALA A 103 3.58 0.31 12.63
N GLY A 104 3.13 1.47 12.13
CA GLY A 104 3.88 2.28 11.18
C GLY A 104 3.91 1.75 9.74
N HIS A 105 3.33 0.58 9.44
CA HIS A 105 3.19 0.07 8.07
C HIS A 105 1.73 -0.26 7.74
N VAL A 106 1.42 -1.48 7.31
CA VAL A 106 0.03 -1.90 7.07
C VAL A 106 -0.58 -2.35 8.39
N HIS A 107 -1.64 -1.66 8.81
CA HIS A 107 -2.35 -1.98 10.04
C HIS A 107 -3.88 -1.84 9.86
N PRO A 108 -4.68 -2.55 10.68
CA PRO A 108 -6.12 -2.32 10.71
C PRO A 108 -6.39 -0.90 11.22
N SER A 109 -7.34 -0.22 10.58
CA SER A 109 -7.80 1.12 10.97
C SER A 109 -9.27 1.31 10.62
N THR A 110 -9.87 2.38 11.11
CA THR A 110 -11.19 2.84 10.67
C THR A 110 -11.04 3.79 9.47
N GLN A 111 -12.12 3.98 8.72
CA GLN A 111 -12.12 4.97 7.63
C GLN A 111 -11.81 6.38 8.13
N SER A 112 -12.38 6.78 9.27
CA SER A 112 -12.16 8.10 9.86
C SER A 112 -10.71 8.31 10.28
N ALA A 113 -10.09 7.35 10.96
CA ALA A 113 -8.70 7.45 11.38
C ALA A 113 -7.74 7.44 10.18
N ASN A 114 -8.02 6.63 9.14
CA ASN A 114 -7.24 6.64 7.91
C ASN A 114 -7.34 7.99 7.17
N LEU A 115 -8.52 8.62 7.17
CA LEU A 115 -8.70 9.94 6.58
C LEU A 115 -7.94 11.02 7.36
N HIS A 116 -8.03 11.01 8.70
CA HIS A 116 -7.28 11.95 9.54
C HIS A 116 -5.77 11.83 9.32
N HIS A 117 -5.23 10.61 9.33
CA HIS A 117 -3.82 10.38 9.01
C HIS A 117 -3.43 10.92 7.62
N ALA A 118 -4.32 10.78 6.63
CA ALA A 118 -4.07 11.30 5.29
C ALA A 118 -4.11 12.84 5.22
N ILE A 119 -4.92 13.50 6.06
CA ILE A 119 -4.94 14.95 6.21
C ILE A 119 -3.67 15.43 6.92
N ASP A 120 -3.32 14.81 8.05
CA ASP A 120 -2.13 15.16 8.85
C ASP A 120 -0.83 15.02 8.03
N ALA A 121 -0.78 14.02 7.14
CA ALA A 121 0.33 13.80 6.23
C ALA A 121 0.27 14.65 4.94
N GLY A 122 -0.65 15.62 4.85
CA GLY A 122 -0.76 16.54 3.71
C GLY A 122 -1.17 15.89 2.38
N ARG A 123 -1.76 14.69 2.41
CA ARG A 123 -2.23 13.98 1.20
C ARG A 123 -3.65 14.37 0.79
N HIS A 124 -4.38 15.01 1.69
CA HIS A 124 -5.74 15.51 1.48
C HIS A 124 -5.80 16.96 1.97
N ASP A 125 -6.43 17.82 1.16
CA ASP A 125 -6.80 19.19 1.54
C ASP A 125 -8.33 19.22 1.54
N ASN A 126 -8.89 19.12 2.73
CA ASN A 126 -10.33 19.08 2.97
C ASN A 126 -11.04 17.96 2.16
N VAL A 127 -11.85 18.27 1.15
CA VAL A 127 -12.53 17.28 0.27
C VAL A 127 -11.71 16.88 -0.97
N ASN A 128 -10.56 17.50 -1.23
CA ASN A 128 -9.78 17.32 -2.45
C ASN A 128 -8.53 16.44 -2.24
N LEU A 129 -8.23 15.60 -3.23
CA LEU A 129 -7.00 14.81 -3.28
C LEU A 129 -5.81 15.73 -3.63
N VAL A 130 -4.90 15.96 -2.68
CA VAL A 130 -3.65 16.72 -2.93
C VAL A 130 -2.64 15.85 -3.68
N VAL A 131 -2.68 14.53 -3.45
CA VAL A 131 -1.95 13.53 -4.23
C VAL A 131 -2.95 12.77 -5.10
N ASP A 132 -2.99 13.11 -6.39
CA ASP A 132 -3.82 12.39 -7.35
C ASP A 132 -3.35 10.91 -7.52
N SER A 133 -4.20 10.08 -8.11
CA SER A 133 -3.87 8.68 -8.40
C SER A 133 -2.65 8.53 -9.32
N THR A 134 -2.41 9.48 -10.23
CA THR A 134 -1.29 9.51 -11.15
C THR A 134 0.04 9.60 -10.42
N ARG A 135 0.19 10.54 -9.49
CA ARG A 135 1.41 10.73 -8.69
C ARG A 135 1.70 9.51 -7.81
N ARG A 136 0.66 8.95 -7.17
CA ARG A 136 0.77 7.70 -6.38
C ARG A 136 1.25 6.53 -7.25
N ARG A 137 0.68 6.42 -8.46
CA ARG A 137 1.06 5.37 -9.41
C ARG A 137 2.51 5.55 -9.87
N GLN A 138 2.93 6.77 -10.18
CA GLN A 138 4.31 7.05 -10.59
C GLN A 138 5.29 6.66 -9.47
N GLN A 139 5.05 7.09 -8.23
CA GLN A 139 5.86 6.69 -7.07
C GLN A 139 5.98 5.16 -6.96
N SER A 140 4.87 4.45 -7.15
CA SER A 140 4.81 2.99 -7.07
C SER A 140 5.60 2.31 -8.20
N LEU A 141 5.46 2.80 -9.43
CA LEU A 141 6.21 2.29 -10.58
C LEU A 141 7.71 2.54 -10.43
N THR A 142 8.12 3.73 -9.99
CA THR A 142 9.52 4.06 -9.73
C THR A 142 10.11 3.15 -8.65
N THR A 143 9.44 3.01 -7.50
CA THR A 143 9.88 2.13 -6.40
C THR A 143 10.04 0.70 -6.90
N ARG A 144 9.06 0.21 -7.65
CA ARG A 144 9.08 -1.14 -8.23
C ARG A 144 10.22 -1.33 -9.23
N ALA A 145 10.48 -0.35 -10.09
CA ALA A 145 11.54 -0.42 -11.09
C ALA A 145 12.92 -0.49 -10.44
N MET A 146 13.17 0.35 -9.43
CA MET A 146 14.42 0.36 -8.64
C MET A 146 14.68 -1.01 -8.00
N LEU A 147 13.67 -1.62 -7.36
CA LEU A 147 13.82 -2.91 -6.69
C LEU A 147 13.95 -4.11 -7.63
N LEU A 148 13.51 -3.98 -8.88
CA LEU A 148 13.65 -5.03 -9.89
C LEU A 148 14.92 -4.87 -10.75
N GLY A 149 15.73 -3.83 -10.50
CA GLY A 149 16.87 -3.49 -11.35
C GLY A 149 16.46 -3.14 -12.78
N ARG A 150 15.26 -2.56 -12.96
CA ARG A 150 14.64 -2.31 -14.27
C ARG A 150 14.65 -0.84 -14.71
N CYS A 151 15.40 0.06 -14.06
CA CYS A 151 15.60 1.41 -14.58
C CYS A 151 16.93 2.04 -14.13
N GLU A 152 17.63 2.59 -15.11
CA GLU A 152 18.50 3.77 -14.96
C GLU A 152 17.66 4.97 -14.47
N PRO A 153 18.25 5.86 -13.64
CA PRO A 153 17.55 7.06 -13.20
C PRO A 153 17.31 7.97 -14.41
N GLN A 154 16.05 8.39 -14.61
CA GLN A 154 15.76 9.47 -15.56
C GLN A 154 16.45 10.73 -15.08
N ALA A 155 17.51 11.13 -15.79
CA ALA A 155 18.11 12.45 -15.65
C ALA A 155 17.03 13.49 -15.97
N ASN A 156 16.69 14.32 -14.97
CA ASN A 156 15.95 15.53 -15.22
C ASN A 156 16.86 16.44 -16.05
N SER A 157 16.62 16.54 -17.36
CA SER A 157 17.18 17.59 -18.20
C SER A 157 16.52 18.93 -17.83
N ASN A 158 16.99 19.55 -16.76
CA ASN A 158 16.76 20.96 -16.45
C ASN A 158 18.03 21.48 -15.76
N SER A 159 19.08 21.61 -16.55
CA SER A 159 20.29 22.34 -16.17
C SER A 159 20.83 23.00 -17.42
N GLU A 160 20.44 24.26 -17.62
CA GLU A 160 21.25 25.30 -18.26
C GLU A 160 20.56 26.65 -18.04
N GLN A 161 20.97 27.34 -16.97
CA GLN A 161 21.13 28.78 -17.04
C GLN A 161 22.49 29.04 -17.70
N PRO A 162 22.60 30.11 -18.49
CA PRO A 162 23.65 31.10 -18.23
C PRO A 162 23.00 32.47 -18.03
N GLU A 163 23.22 33.10 -16.88
CA GLU A 163 24.26 34.13 -16.67
C GLU A 163 23.98 35.46 -17.38
N GLN A 164 23.58 36.42 -16.53
CA GLN A 164 23.98 37.83 -16.51
C GLN A 164 24.02 38.63 -17.83
N SER A 165 23.13 39.62 -17.91
CA SER A 165 23.51 40.95 -18.40
C SER A 165 22.68 42.02 -17.69
N MET A 166 23.33 42.77 -16.81
CA MET A 166 22.87 44.06 -16.29
C MET A 166 23.95 45.09 -16.60
N LEU A 167 23.53 46.18 -17.25
CA LEU A 167 24.14 47.51 -17.36
C LEU A 167 25.38 47.57 -18.30
N PHE A 168 25.35 48.33 -19.40
CA PHE A 168 25.06 49.76 -19.55
C PHE A 168 24.18 50.11 -20.75
#